data_AF-A0AAD8MHY3-F1
#
_entry.id   AF-A0AAD8MHY3-F1
#
_cell.length_a   1.000
_cell.length_b   1.000
_cell.length_c   1.000
_cell.angle_alpha   90.00
_cell.angle_beta   90.00
_cell.angle_gamma   90.00
#
_symmetry.space_group_name_H-M   'P 1'
#
loop_
_entity.id
_entity.type
_entity.pdbx_description
1 polymer ?
#
loop_
_entity_poly.entity_id
_entity_poly.type
_entity_poly.pdbx_seq_one_letter_code
_entity_poly.pdbx_strand_id
1 'polypeptide(L)'
;MSTRCGSLKVKSGLVAISGSRLSMATRCGSLEVEAELVADSGSRLSMAARCGSLEVEAELVAASGSRLRMATRCGSLVVEAELLTASRSRLSMATRCGSLEVEAELLADFGSRLRMATNYRSLEVEAELVADSGS
;
A
#
# COMPACT_ATOMS: atom_id res chain seq x y z
N MET A 1 -25.98 9.24 -5.53
CA MET A 1 -25.94 7.77 -5.45
C MET A 1 -24.64 7.35 -4.78
N SER A 2 -24.70 6.86 -3.55
CA SER A 2 -23.55 6.21 -2.90
C SER A 2 -23.68 4.73 -3.19
N THR A 3 -22.91 4.20 -4.14
CA THR A 3 -22.80 2.76 -4.38
C THR A 3 -22.19 2.13 -3.12
N ARG A 4 -23.01 1.79 -2.12
CA ARG A 4 -22.60 0.92 -1.03
C ARG A 4 -22.65 -0.49 -1.57
N CYS A 5 -21.55 -0.95 -2.15
CA CYS A 5 -21.38 -2.38 -2.37
C CYS A 5 -21.25 -3.06 -1.00
N GLY A 6 -21.86 -4.24 -0.82
CA GLY A 6 -21.70 -5.04 0.39
C GLY A 6 -20.23 -5.44 0.56
N SER A 7 -19.70 -6.15 -0.43
CA SER A 7 -18.29 -6.55 -0.52
C SER A 7 -17.76 -6.21 -1.91
N LEU A 8 -16.49 -5.81 -2.01
CA LEU A 8 -15.81 -5.58 -3.28
C LEU A 8 -14.41 -6.19 -3.23
N LYS A 9 -14.04 -6.95 -4.27
CA LYS A 9 -12.67 -7.39 -4.50
C LYS A 9 -12.12 -6.69 -5.74
N VAL A 10 -10.90 -6.17 -5.65
CA VAL A 10 -10.21 -5.51 -6.76
C VAL A 10 -8.86 -6.17 -6.94
N LYS A 11 -8.62 -6.74 -8.13
CA LYS A 11 -7.31 -7.24 -8.54
C LYS A 11 -6.79 -6.42 -9.71
N SER A 12 -5.55 -5.97 -9.66
CA SER A 12 -4.95 -5.22 -10.75
C SER A 12 -3.45 -5.49 -10.89
N GLY A 13 -3.02 -5.81 -12.11
CA GLY A 13 -1.61 -5.89 -12.50
C GLY A 13 -1.28 -4.83 -13.55
N LEU A 14 -0.14 -4.15 -13.44
CA LEU A 14 0.31 -3.20 -14.47
C LEU A 14 1.83 -3.25 -14.67
N VAL A 15 2.23 -3.52 -15.91
CA VAL A 15 3.63 -3.55 -16.35
C VAL A 15 3.87 -2.40 -17.33
N ALA A 16 4.83 -1.52 -17.04
CA ALA A 16 5.12 -0.37 -17.90
C ALA A 16 6.59 0.08 -17.85
N ILE A 17 7.14 0.52 -18.96
CA ILE A 17 8.53 1.03 -19.02
C ILE A 17 8.65 2.39 -18.32
N SER A 18 7.73 3.32 -18.62
CA SER A 18 7.78 4.72 -18.18
C SER A 18 7.17 4.98 -16.80
N GLY A 19 6.64 3.96 -16.13
CA GLY A 19 6.07 4.03 -14.79
C GLY A 19 4.65 3.50 -14.69
N SER A 20 4.34 2.88 -13.55
CA SER A 20 3.05 2.27 -13.24
C SER A 20 2.34 3.05 -12.13
N ARG A 21 1.08 3.41 -12.35
CA ARG A 21 0.28 4.15 -11.36
C ARG A 21 -1.12 3.59 -11.25
N LEU A 22 -1.51 3.24 -10.02
CA LEU A 22 -2.87 2.87 -9.70
C LEU A 22 -3.43 3.78 -8.60
N SER A 23 -4.64 4.28 -8.82
CA SER A 23 -5.35 5.11 -7.87
C SER A 23 -6.76 4.59 -7.67
N MET A 24 -7.15 4.35 -6.41
CA MET A 24 -8.47 3.82 -6.09
C MET A 24 -9.17 4.63 -5.00
N ALA A 25 -10.47 4.85 -5.18
CA ALA A 25 -11.32 5.52 -4.20
C ALA A 25 -12.66 4.79 -4.05
N THR A 26 -12.89 4.15 -2.90
CA THR A 26 -14.02 3.21 -2.74
C THR A 26 -14.77 3.40 -1.42
N ARG A 27 -16.09 3.12 -1.44
CA ARG A 27 -16.93 2.97 -0.25
C ARG A 27 -17.76 1.70 -0.33
N CYS A 28 -17.59 0.79 0.63
CA CYS A 28 -18.28 -0.52 0.67
C CYS A 28 -18.33 -1.05 2.10
N GLY A 29 -19.01 -2.18 2.33
CA GLY A 29 -18.97 -2.89 3.61
C GLY A 29 -17.60 -3.54 3.86
N SER A 30 -17.12 -4.35 2.92
CA SER A 30 -15.76 -4.88 2.91
C SER A 30 -15.05 -4.61 1.58
N LEU A 31 -13.73 -4.43 1.64
CA LEU A 31 -12.87 -4.21 0.49
C LEU A 31 -11.63 -5.08 0.59
N GLU A 32 -11.31 -5.80 -0.47
CA GLU A 32 -10.07 -6.56 -0.65
C GLU A 32 -9.39 -6.04 -1.91
N VAL A 33 -8.10 -5.74 -1.82
CA VAL A 33 -7.33 -5.14 -2.91
C VAL A 33 -6.02 -5.88 -3.08
N GLU A 34 -5.78 -6.36 -4.29
CA GLU A 34 -4.53 -6.99 -4.70
C GLU A 34 -3.98 -6.19 -5.88
N ALA A 35 -2.77 -5.66 -5.74
CA ALA A 35 -2.17 -4.76 -6.72
C ALA A 35 -0.69 -5.08 -6.96
N GLU A 36 -0.38 -5.46 -8.20
CA GLU A 36 0.99 -5.73 -8.67
C GLU A 36 1.39 -4.66 -9.70
N LEU A 37 2.43 -3.87 -9.41
CA LEU A 37 2.89 -2.79 -10.28
C LEU A 37 4.39 -2.93 -10.56
N VAL A 38 4.72 -3.26 -11.80
CA VAL A 38 6.10 -3.40 -12.28
C VAL A 38 6.43 -2.28 -13.26
N ALA A 39 7.52 -1.53 -13.01
CA ALA A 39 7.99 -0.55 -13.97
C ALA A 39 9.47 -0.18 -13.87
N ASP A 40 10.18 0.00 -14.98
CA ASP A 40 11.59 0.45 -14.96
C ASP A 40 11.73 1.80 -14.25
N SER A 41 10.84 2.74 -14.58
CA SER A 41 10.88 4.05 -13.95
C SER A 41 10.36 3.98 -12.50
N GLY A 42 9.06 3.99 -12.27
CA GLY A 42 8.54 4.06 -10.91
C GLY A 42 7.14 3.50 -10.76
N SER A 43 6.89 2.88 -9.62
CA SER A 43 5.60 2.27 -9.28
C SER A 43 4.93 3.06 -8.16
N ARG A 44 3.63 3.36 -8.33
CA ARG A 44 2.86 4.07 -7.32
C ARG A 44 1.44 3.55 -7.19
N LEU A 45 1.11 3.12 -5.98
CA LEU A 45 -0.24 2.80 -5.57
C LEU A 45 -0.76 3.89 -4.61
N SER A 46 -1.97 4.39 -4.85
CA SER A 46 -2.62 5.39 -4.00
C SER A 46 -4.07 5.03 -3.75
N MET A 47 -4.45 4.89 -2.48
CA MET A 47 -5.77 4.39 -2.11
C MET A 47 -6.46 5.25 -1.07
N ALA A 48 -7.75 5.46 -1.29
CA ALA A 48 -8.65 6.11 -0.34
C ALA A 48 -9.91 5.25 -0.15
N ALA A 49 -10.14 4.73 1.06
CA ALA A 49 -11.27 3.84 1.31
C ALA A 49 -12.05 4.26 2.56
N ARG A 50 -13.37 4.02 2.53
CA ARG A 50 -14.17 3.92 3.75
C ARG A 50 -15.02 2.65 3.74
N CYS A 51 -14.77 1.77 4.70
CA CYS A 51 -15.40 0.45 4.77
C CYS A 51 -15.49 -0.06 6.21
N GLY A 52 -16.19 -1.16 6.43
CA GLY A 52 -16.15 -1.91 7.69
C GLY A 52 -14.83 -2.65 7.85
N SER A 53 -14.40 -3.39 6.82
CA SER A 53 -13.08 -4.04 6.77
C SER A 53 -12.35 -3.70 5.47
N LEU A 54 -11.02 -3.66 5.55
CA LEU A 54 -10.12 -3.47 4.42
C LEU A 54 -8.92 -4.42 4.53
N GLU A 55 -8.69 -5.17 3.47
CA GLU A 55 -7.47 -5.96 3.24
C GLU A 55 -6.78 -5.45 1.99
N VAL A 56 -5.46 -5.30 2.08
CA VAL A 56 -4.62 -4.79 1.00
C VAL A 56 -3.37 -5.63 0.90
N GLU A 57 -3.14 -6.16 -0.29
CA GLU A 57 -1.91 -6.80 -0.72
C GLU A 57 -1.34 -6.00 -1.89
N ALA A 58 -0.09 -5.55 -1.77
CA ALA A 58 0.51 -4.67 -2.76
C ALA A 58 1.99 -4.97 -3.03
N GLU A 59 2.30 -5.36 -4.25
CA GLU A 59 3.66 -5.57 -4.74
C GLU A 59 4.03 -4.46 -5.74
N LEU A 60 5.08 -3.70 -5.43
CA LEU A 60 5.53 -2.58 -6.26
C LEU A 60 7.02 -2.72 -6.57
N VAL A 61 7.32 -3.14 -7.80
CA VAL A 61 8.68 -3.30 -8.30
C VAL A 61 9.03 -2.16 -9.25
N ALA A 62 10.11 -1.42 -8.98
CA ALA A 62 10.61 -0.42 -9.92
C ALA A 62 12.09 -0.05 -9.77
N ALA A 63 12.80 0.31 -10.84
CA ALA A 63 14.21 0.69 -10.70
C ALA A 63 14.40 2.05 -10.00
N SER A 64 13.62 3.09 -10.34
CA SER A 64 13.83 4.45 -9.78
C SER A 64 12.99 4.79 -8.55
N GLY A 65 12.01 3.97 -8.18
CA GLY A 65 11.33 4.11 -6.89
C GLY A 65 9.92 3.54 -6.82
N SER A 66 9.57 3.05 -5.63
CA SER A 66 8.24 2.48 -5.33
C SER A 66 7.56 3.28 -4.22
N ARG A 67 6.26 3.55 -4.36
CA ARG A 67 5.49 4.32 -3.36
C ARG A 67 4.08 3.79 -3.16
N LEU A 68 3.79 3.38 -1.93
CA LEU A 68 2.45 3.06 -1.46
C LEU A 68 1.90 4.21 -0.60
N ARG A 69 0.68 4.67 -0.90
CA ARG A 69 -0.02 5.68 -0.11
C ARG A 69 -1.44 5.25 0.20
N MET A 70 -1.81 5.30 1.47
CA MET A 70 -3.15 4.93 1.93
C MET A 70 -3.76 5.99 2.83
N ALA A 71 -5.03 6.31 2.57
CA ALA A 71 -5.83 7.21 3.39
C ALA A 71 -7.20 6.56 3.67
N THR A 72 -7.32 5.87 4.81
CA THR A 72 -8.45 4.95 5.05
C THR A 72 -9.19 5.27 6.34
N ARG A 73 -10.48 4.92 6.36
CA ARG A 73 -11.31 4.93 7.57
C ARG A 73 -12.09 3.62 7.63
N CYS A 74 -11.83 2.80 8.63
CA CYS A 74 -12.40 1.46 8.70
C CYS A 74 -12.66 0.93 10.10
N GLY A 75 -13.30 -0.22 10.22
CA GLY A 75 -13.36 -0.98 11.47
C GLY A 75 -12.07 -1.77 11.68
N SER A 76 -11.61 -2.49 10.65
CA SER A 76 -10.35 -3.22 10.63
C SER A 76 -9.57 -2.95 9.33
N LEU A 77 -8.23 -2.91 9.45
CA LEU A 77 -7.30 -2.80 8.33
C LEU A 77 -6.19 -3.82 8.46
N VAL A 78 -5.97 -4.61 7.41
CA VAL A 78 -4.77 -5.43 7.21
C VAL A 78 -4.05 -4.92 5.96
N VAL A 79 -2.74 -4.76 6.02
CA VAL A 79 -1.90 -4.34 4.89
C VAL A 79 -0.67 -5.24 4.82
N GLU A 80 -0.50 -5.89 3.69
CA GLU A 80 0.71 -6.59 3.25
C GLU A 80 1.30 -5.81 2.07
N ALA A 81 2.55 -5.37 2.18
CA ALA A 81 3.15 -4.50 1.18
C ALA A 81 4.63 -4.79 0.94
N GLU A 82 4.96 -5.18 -0.29
CA GLU A 82 6.32 -5.39 -0.76
C GLU A 82 6.70 -4.30 -1.77
N LEU A 83 7.73 -3.51 -1.44
CA LEU A 83 8.24 -2.45 -2.31
C LEU A 83 9.71 -2.72 -2.62
N LEU A 84 9.97 -3.16 -3.85
CA LEU A 84 11.30 -3.47 -4.36
C LEU A 84 11.78 -2.38 -5.31
N THR A 85 12.92 -1.76 -5.00
CA THR A 85 13.46 -0.74 -5.90
C THR A 85 14.95 -0.48 -5.74
N ALA A 86 15.67 -0.28 -6.84
CA ALA A 86 17.08 0.11 -6.80
C ALA A 86 17.32 1.55 -6.30
N SER A 87 16.26 2.33 -5.99
CA SER A 87 16.39 3.72 -5.56
C SER A 87 15.81 3.95 -4.17
N ARG A 88 14.52 4.27 -4.08
CA ARG A 88 13.89 4.61 -2.80
C ARG A 88 12.48 4.05 -2.74
N SER A 89 12.21 3.31 -1.68
CA SER A 89 10.89 2.80 -1.34
C SER A 89 10.23 3.70 -0.29
N ARG A 90 8.91 3.88 -0.40
CA ARG A 90 8.16 4.62 0.62
C ARG A 90 6.75 4.08 0.81
N LEU A 91 6.45 3.73 2.05
CA LEU A 91 5.11 3.42 2.51
C LEU A 91 4.59 4.58 3.37
N SER A 92 3.39 5.08 3.06
CA SER A 92 2.77 6.17 3.80
C SER A 92 1.30 5.88 4.08
N MET A 93 0.93 5.83 5.35
CA MET A 93 -0.43 5.52 5.80
C MET A 93 -0.99 6.65 6.66
N ALA A 94 -2.22 7.05 6.37
CA ALA A 94 -3.01 7.98 7.15
C ALA A 94 -4.38 7.35 7.43
N THR A 95 -4.48 6.59 8.52
CA THR A 95 -5.62 5.69 8.75
C THR A 95 -6.32 5.98 10.08
N ARG A 96 -7.62 5.68 10.13
CA ARG A 96 -8.38 5.64 11.39
C ARG A 96 -9.21 4.38 11.39
N CYS A 97 -8.75 3.36 12.09
CA CYS A 97 -9.44 2.08 12.17
C CYS A 97 -9.50 1.55 13.60
N GLY A 98 -10.41 0.64 13.91
CA GLY A 98 -10.48 0.01 15.24
C GLY A 98 -9.27 -0.87 15.50
N SER A 99 -8.97 -1.75 14.55
CA SER A 99 -7.73 -2.54 14.49
C SER A 99 -6.92 -2.19 13.23
N LEU A 100 -5.60 -2.30 13.36
CA LEU A 100 -4.64 -2.09 12.29
C LEU A 100 -3.53 -3.13 12.40
N GLU A 101 -3.32 -3.88 11.33
CA GLU A 101 -2.22 -4.83 11.12
C GLU A 101 -1.48 -4.42 9.86
N VAL A 102 -0.15 -4.36 9.93
CA VAL A 102 0.71 -3.96 8.80
C VAL A 102 1.94 -4.84 8.78
N GLU A 103 2.10 -5.57 7.68
CA GLU A 103 3.30 -6.28 7.28
C GLU A 103 3.89 -5.58 6.04
N ALA A 104 5.15 -5.13 6.12
CA ALA A 104 5.74 -4.36 5.05
C ALA A 104 7.23 -4.65 4.84
N GLU A 105 7.59 -5.05 3.64
CA GLU A 105 8.97 -5.22 3.20
C GLU A 105 9.35 -4.09 2.24
N LEU A 106 10.28 -3.24 2.65
CA LEU A 106 10.76 -2.12 1.86
C LEU A 106 12.24 -2.33 1.55
N LEU A 107 12.53 -2.89 0.37
CA LEU A 107 13.91 -3.13 -0.09
C LEU A 107 14.32 -2.01 -1.06
N ALA A 108 15.29 -1.19 -0.66
CA ALA A 108 15.83 -0.16 -1.54
C ALA A 108 17.27 0.30 -1.28
N ASP A 109 18.12 0.25 -2.30
CA ASP A 109 19.57 0.58 -2.21
C ASP A 109 19.83 1.95 -1.57
N PHE A 110 19.14 3.00 -2.02
CA PHE A 110 19.35 4.37 -1.50
C PHE A 110 18.40 4.76 -0.37
N GLY A 111 17.64 3.80 0.16
CA GLY A 111 16.92 3.93 1.43
C GLY A 111 15.41 3.78 1.36
N SER A 112 14.89 3.20 2.45
CA SER A 112 13.48 2.89 2.66
C SER A 112 12.85 3.80 3.71
N ARG A 113 11.56 4.12 3.55
CA ARG A 113 10.83 4.96 4.53
C ARG A 113 9.41 4.46 4.77
N LEU A 114 9.12 4.13 6.02
CA LEU A 114 7.78 3.93 6.54
C LEU A 114 7.28 5.20 7.26
N ARG A 115 6.06 5.65 6.96
CA ARG A 115 5.39 6.74 7.69
C ARG A 115 3.94 6.40 7.99
N MET A 116 3.58 6.39 9.27
CA MET A 116 2.24 6.06 9.73
C MET A 116 1.69 7.20 10.59
N ALA A 117 0.54 7.75 10.17
CA ALA A 117 -0.26 8.71 10.93
C ALA A 117 -1.63 8.07 11.18
N THR A 118 -1.69 7.22 12.21
CA THR A 118 -2.80 6.30 12.42
C THR A 118 -3.50 6.57 13.75
N ASN A 119 -4.78 6.25 13.82
CA ASN A 119 -5.56 6.22 15.06
C ASN A 119 -6.23 4.86 15.17
N TYR A 120 -5.96 4.14 16.25
CA TYR A 120 -6.37 2.76 16.44
C TYR A 120 -6.65 2.43 17.91
N ARG A 121 -7.40 1.34 18.13
CA ARG A 121 -7.50 0.69 19.44
C ARG A 121 -6.48 -0.44 19.58
N SER A 122 -6.21 -1.16 18.49
CA SER A 122 -5.21 -2.23 18.41
C SER A 122 -4.28 -2.00 17.23
N LEU A 123 -2.97 -2.18 17.42
CA LEU A 123 -1.94 -2.04 16.38
C LEU A 123 -0.93 -3.17 16.44
N GLU A 124 -0.70 -3.78 15.28
CA GLU A 124 0.40 -4.70 15.01
C GLU A 124 1.13 -4.20 13.75
N VAL A 125 2.45 -4.06 13.84
CA VAL A 125 3.30 -3.58 12.73
C VAL A 125 4.58 -4.39 12.68
N GLU A 126 4.78 -5.08 11.58
CA GLU A 126 6.01 -5.76 11.19
C GLU A 126 6.52 -5.08 9.92
N ALA A 127 7.69 -4.47 9.99
CA ALA A 127 8.24 -3.75 8.86
C ALA A 127 9.74 -3.97 8.73
N GLU A 128 10.15 -4.59 7.63
CA GLU A 128 11.54 -4.76 7.27
C GLU A 128 11.97 -3.65 6.30
N LEU A 129 13.00 -2.90 6.69
CA LEU A 129 13.54 -1.79 5.91
C LEU A 129 14.98 -2.10 5.53
N VAL A 130 15.18 -2.75 4.38
CA VAL A 130 16.52 -3.05 3.89
C VAL A 130 16.97 -1.93 2.97
N ALA A 131 18.16 -1.40 3.24
CA ALA A 131 18.84 -0.51 2.32
C ALA A 131 20.25 -1.05 2.07
N ASP A 132 20.50 -1.52 0.85
CA ASP A 132 21.85 -1.84 0.42
C ASP A 132 22.58 -0.54 0.11
N SER A 133 23.25 0.00 1.12
CA SER A 133 24.21 1.08 0.90
C SER A 133 25.40 0.50 0.13
N GLY A 134 25.26 0.43 -1.19
CA GLY A 134 26.27 -0.11 -2.09
C GLY A 134 27.67 0.36 -1.70
N SER A 135 28.53 -0.62 -1.39
CA SER A 135 29.94 -0.41 -0.99
C SER A 135 30.83 -0.17 -2.20
#